data_AF-A0A5D6WAK0-F1
#
_entry.id   AF-A0A5D6WAK0-F1
#
_cell.length_a   1.000
_cell.length_b   1.000
_cell.length_c   1.000
_cell.angle_alpha   90.00
_cell.angle_beta   90.00
_cell.angle_gamma   90.00
#
_symmetry.space_group_name_H-M   'P 1'
#
loop_
_entity.id
_entity.type
_entity.pdbx_description
1 polymer ?
#
loop_
_entity_poly.entity_id
_entity_poly.type
_entity_poly.pdbx_seq_one_letter_code
_entity_poly.pdbx_strand_id
1 'polypeptide(L)'
;MHRKNRRDIGLIVADMVERDNYNAKKQKRASILPYSKKKSRWVPGYCKLCREAYSFITHEHAAKHGFTSPDEMAKSNIVCPIGLRHKEAITRGKLE
;
A
#
# COMPACT_ATOMS: atom_id res chain seq x y z
N MET A 1 52.75 9.56 10.36
CA MET A 1 51.45 9.00 10.79
C MET A 1 50.87 9.91 11.87
N HIS A 2 49.83 10.69 11.57
CA HIS A 2 49.22 11.60 12.54
C HIS A 2 48.37 10.79 13.53
N ARG A 3 48.75 10.78 14.81
CA ARG A 3 47.94 10.19 15.89
C ARG A 3 46.69 11.05 16.06
N LYS A 4 45.52 10.46 15.79
CA LYS A 4 44.24 11.10 16.10
C LYS A 4 44.08 11.19 17.61
N ASN A 5 43.84 12.39 18.08
CA ASN A 5 43.56 12.75 19.45
C ASN A 5 42.17 12.22 19.83
N ARG A 6 41.94 12.00 21.13
CA ARG A 6 40.69 11.41 21.66
C ARG A 6 39.43 12.14 21.19
N ARG A 7 39.53 13.46 20.96
CA ARG A 7 38.44 14.32 20.46
C ARG A 7 38.05 13.99 19.02
N ASP A 8 39.03 13.79 18.14
CA ASP A 8 38.81 13.42 16.74
C ASP A 8 38.18 12.04 16.60
N ILE A 9 38.57 11.10 17.47
CA ILE A 9 37.93 9.77 17.53
C ILE A 9 36.46 9.91 17.92
N GLY A 10 36.15 10.76 18.92
CA GLY A 10 34.77 11.02 19.35
C GLY A 10 33.89 11.61 18.25
N LEU A 11 34.41 12.57 17.48
CA LEU A 11 33.69 13.17 16.36
C LEU A 11 33.42 12.17 15.23
N ILE A 12 34.39 11.32 14.90
CA ILE A 12 34.23 10.28 13.87
C ILE A 12 33.16 9.27 14.31
N VAL A 13 33.17 8.84 15.57
CA VAL A 13 32.17 7.89 16.09
C VAL A 13 30.77 8.51 16.09
N ALA A 14 30.63 9.80 16.44
CA ALA A 14 29.35 10.50 16.38
C ALA A 14 28.78 10.56 14.95
N ASP A 15 29.60 10.92 13.96
CA ASP A 15 29.20 10.93 12.54
C ASP A 15 28.77 9.54 12.04
N MET A 16 29.49 8.49 12.45
CA MET A 16 29.14 7.10 12.12
C MET A 16 27.79 6.71 12.71
N VAL A 17 27.52 7.03 13.98
CA VAL A 17 26.25 6.72 14.65
C VAL A 17 25.08 7.48 14.01
N GLU A 18 25.27 8.75 13.66
CA GLU A 18 24.23 9.53 12.99
C GLU A 18 23.89 8.98 11.60
N ARG A 19 24.91 8.57 10.84
CA ARG A 19 24.74 7.95 9.52
C ARG A 19 24.02 6.60 9.61
N ASP A 20 24.37 5.76 10.58
CA ASP A 20 23.70 4.48 10.80
C ASP A 20 22.25 4.66 11.23
N ASN A 21 21.97 5.64 12.09
CA ASN A 21 20.61 6.01 12.49
C ASN A 21 19.77 6.51 11.31
N TYR A 22 20.36 7.32 10.42
CA TYR A 22 19.71 7.78 9.20
C TYR A 22 19.40 6.61 8.25
N ASN A 23 20.36 5.71 8.04
CA ASN A 23 20.19 4.53 7.19
C ASN A 23 19.14 3.56 7.76
N ALA A 24 19.12 3.32 9.06
CA ALA A 24 18.10 2.49 9.72
C ALA A 24 16.69 3.09 9.56
N LYS A 25 16.54 4.42 9.68
CA LYS A 25 15.27 5.12 9.41
C LYS A 25 14.84 5.01 7.94
N LYS A 26 15.79 5.07 7.00
CA LYS A 26 15.53 4.93 5.56
C LYS A 26 15.10 3.50 5.21
N GLN A 27 15.76 2.48 5.77
CA GLN A 27 15.43 1.07 5.54
C GLN A 27 14.04 0.70 6.09
N LYS A 28 13.62 1.24 7.25
CA LYS A 28 12.27 1.03 7.80
C LYS A 28 11.14 1.55 6.87
N ARG A 29 11.43 2.50 5.98
CA ARG A 29 10.44 3.02 5.01
C ARG A 29 10.33 2.15 3.75
N ALA A 30 11.23 1.20 3.55
CA ALA A 30 11.33 0.43 2.30
C ALA A 30 10.38 -0.79 2.22
N SER A 31 9.66 -1.12 3.29
CA SER A 31 8.76 -2.30 3.31
C SER A 31 7.30 -1.98 2.99
N ILE A 32 7.01 -0.85 2.35
CA ILE A 32 5.68 -0.62 1.77
C ILE A 32 5.62 -1.50 0.53
N LEU A 33 5.12 -2.73 0.71
CA LEU A 33 4.79 -3.63 -0.39
C LEU A 33 4.03 -2.82 -1.46
N PRO A 34 4.40 -2.92 -2.74
CA PRO A 34 3.71 -2.20 -3.79
C PRO A 34 2.25 -2.65 -3.76
N TYR A 35 1.37 -1.77 -3.28
CA TYR A 35 -0.06 -1.99 -3.27
C TYR A 35 -0.47 -2.31 -4.71
N SER A 36 -0.92 -3.54 -4.95
CA SER A 36 -1.37 -3.94 -6.27
C SER A 36 -2.62 -3.12 -6.60
N LYS A 37 -2.46 -2.06 -7.40
CA LYS A 37 -3.57 -1.22 -7.88
C LYS A 37 -4.62 -1.99 -8.70
N LYS A 38 -4.33 -3.24 -9.05
CA LYS A 38 -5.24 -4.12 -9.80
C LYS A 38 -6.37 -4.56 -8.88
N LYS A 39 -7.60 -4.15 -9.22
CA LYS A 39 -8.81 -4.67 -8.60
C LYS A 39 -8.85 -6.19 -8.81
N SER A 40 -8.85 -6.94 -7.72
CA SER A 40 -9.00 -8.40 -7.73
C SER A 40 -9.81 -8.81 -6.50
N ARG A 41 -10.38 -10.02 -6.51
CA ARG A 41 -11.21 -10.50 -5.40
C ARG A 41 -10.46 -10.58 -4.07
N TRP A 42 -9.13 -10.69 -4.12
CA TRP A 42 -8.26 -10.89 -2.97
C TRP A 42 -7.81 -9.60 -2.29
N VAL A 43 -8.15 -8.45 -2.89
CA VAL A 43 -7.74 -7.15 -2.35
C VAL A 43 -8.76 -6.71 -1.30
N PRO A 44 -8.32 -6.35 -0.08
CA PRO A 44 -9.22 -5.87 0.96
C PRO A 44 -9.85 -4.54 0.58
N GLY A 45 -11.11 -4.35 0.96
CA GLY A 45 -11.91 -3.24 0.47
C GLY A 45 -13.20 -3.02 1.25
N TYR A 46 -14.02 -2.13 0.72
CA TYR A 46 -15.40 -1.93 1.16
C TYR A 46 -16.36 -2.07 -0.01
N CYS A 47 -17.53 -2.64 0.26
CA CYS A 47 -18.59 -2.76 -0.72
C CYS A 47 -19.44 -1.48 -0.67
N LYS A 48 -19.67 -0.82 -1.81
CA LYS A 48 -20.49 0.41 -1.87
C LYS A 48 -21.98 0.15 -1.66
N LEU A 49 -22.44 -1.08 -1.90
CA LEU A 49 -23.85 -1.45 -1.75
C LEU A 49 -24.21 -1.68 -0.28
N CYS A 50 -23.48 -2.54 0.42
CA CYS A 50 -23.76 -2.86 1.83
C CYS A 50 -22.91 -2.09 2.85
N ARG A 51 -21.88 -1.35 2.40
CA ARG A 51 -20.94 -0.59 3.26
C ARG A 51 -20.14 -1.46 4.23
N GLU A 52 -20.14 -2.78 4.04
CA GLU A 52 -19.34 -3.71 4.83
C GLU A 52 -17.89 -3.71 4.34
N ALA A 53 -16.96 -3.74 5.29
CA ALA A 53 -15.55 -3.96 5.00
C ALA A 53 -15.30 -5.46 4.85
N TYR A 54 -14.44 -5.84 3.90
CA TYR A 54 -14.07 -7.22 3.66
C TYR A 54 -12.56 -7.36 3.45
N SER A 55 -12.02 -8.50 3.88
CA SER A 55 -10.64 -8.87 3.60
C SER A 55 -10.46 -9.40 2.17
N PHE A 56 -11.49 -10.10 1.66
CA PHE A 56 -11.59 -10.60 0.29
C PHE A 56 -13.06 -10.81 -0.07
N ILE A 57 -13.38 -10.83 -1.37
CA ILE A 57 -14.76 -11.01 -1.85
C ILE A 57 -15.09 -12.51 -1.89
N THR A 58 -16.09 -12.93 -1.12
CA THR A 58 -16.61 -14.30 -1.10
C THR A 58 -17.66 -14.52 -2.20
N HIS A 59 -17.89 -15.79 -2.57
CA HIS A 59 -18.97 -16.15 -3.50
C HIS A 59 -20.34 -15.78 -2.94
N GLU A 60 -20.56 -15.98 -1.64
CA GLU A 60 -21.80 -15.58 -0.97
C GLU A 60 -22.06 -14.07 -1.07
N HIS A 61 -21.03 -13.25 -0.83
CA HIS A 61 -21.14 -11.80 -0.92
C HIS A 61 -21.43 -11.32 -2.35
N ALA A 62 -20.82 -11.96 -3.35
CA ALA A 62 -21.10 -11.70 -4.75
C ALA A 62 -22.55 -12.08 -5.12
N ALA A 63 -23.01 -13.26 -4.71
CA ALA A 63 -24.36 -13.75 -4.98
C ALA A 63 -25.44 -12.88 -4.32
N LYS A 64 -25.19 -12.37 -3.10
CA LYS A 64 -26.08 -11.42 -2.40
C LYS A 64 -26.35 -10.15 -3.21
N HIS A 65 -25.41 -9.78 -4.08
CA HIS A 65 -25.51 -8.61 -4.94
C HIS A 65 -25.81 -8.95 -6.42
N GLY A 66 -26.14 -10.21 -6.71
CA GLY A 66 -26.52 -10.66 -8.06
C GLY A 66 -25.35 -10.88 -9.01
N PHE A 67 -24.11 -10.97 -8.51
CA PHE A 67 -22.95 -11.30 -9.34
C PHE A 67 -22.78 -12.81 -9.48
N THR A 68 -22.42 -13.26 -10.69
CA THR A 68 -22.18 -14.68 -10.97
C THR A 68 -20.88 -15.15 -10.33
N SER A 69 -19.90 -14.26 -10.22
CA SER A 69 -18.59 -14.55 -9.64
C SER A 69 -18.03 -13.39 -8.80
N PRO A 70 -17.28 -13.68 -7.72
CA PRO A 70 -16.49 -12.69 -6.98
C PRO A 70 -15.54 -11.89 -7.86
N ASP A 71 -14.99 -12.48 -8.92
CA ASP A 71 -14.10 -11.80 -9.86
C ASP A 71 -14.85 -10.78 -10.73
N GLU A 72 -16.10 -11.08 -11.07
CA GLU A 72 -16.98 -10.15 -11.77
C GLU A 72 -17.29 -8.94 -10.87
N MET A 73 -17.65 -9.23 -9.62
CA MET A 73 -17.85 -8.19 -8.60
C MET A 73 -16.57 -7.36 -8.40
N ALA A 74 -15.40 -7.99 -8.37
CA ALA A 74 -14.11 -7.31 -8.20
C ALA A 74 -13.79 -6.32 -9.34
N LYS A 75 -14.12 -6.69 -10.58
CA LYS A 75 -13.90 -5.86 -11.77
C LYS A 75 -14.88 -4.69 -11.86
N SER A 76 -16.02 -4.79 -11.19
CA SER A 76 -17.04 -3.74 -11.15
C SER A 76 -16.57 -2.48 -10.39
N ASN A 77 -17.43 -1.45 -10.37
CA ASN A 77 -17.22 -0.22 -9.59
C ASN A 77 -17.89 -0.24 -8.21
N ILE A 78 -18.48 -1.38 -7.80
CA ILE A 78 -19.15 -1.55 -6.51
C ILE A 78 -18.15 -1.74 -5.38
N VAL A 79 -17.03 -2.39 -5.68
CA VAL A 79 -15.96 -2.61 -4.71
C VAL A 79 -14.96 -1.48 -4.75
N CYS A 80 -14.55 -1.02 -3.57
CA CYS A 80 -13.50 -0.02 -3.46
C CYS A 80 -12.39 -0.57 -2.57
N PRO A 81 -11.20 -0.81 -3.13
CA PRO A 81 -10.12 -1.39 -2.36
C PRO A 81 -9.51 -0.32 -1.43
N ILE A 82 -9.19 -0.73 -0.20
CA ILE A 82 -8.65 0.16 0.83
C ILE A 82 -7.28 0.65 0.37
N GLY A 83 -7.07 1.97 0.27
CA GLY A 83 -5.80 2.59 -0.12
C GLY A 83 -5.77 3.21 -1.51
N LEU A 84 -6.81 3.03 -2.34
CA LEU A 84 -6.93 3.72 -3.62
C LEU A 84 -7.41 5.16 -3.38
N ARG A 85 -6.47 6.11 -3.26
CA ARG A 85 -6.82 7.54 -3.24
C ARG A 85 -7.61 7.85 -4.52
N HIS A 86 -8.74 8.52 -4.39
CA HIS A 86 -9.74 8.92 -5.40
C HIS A 86 -9.22 9.70 -6.64
N LYS A 87 -7.93 9.68 -6.98
CA LYS A 87 -7.36 10.49 -8.07
C LYS A 87 -7.49 9.85 -9.47
N GLU A 88 -7.83 8.57 -9.58
CA GLU A 88 -7.78 7.83 -10.87
C GLU A 88 -9.17 7.34 -11.37
N ALA A 89 -10.27 7.93 -10.89
CA ALA A 89 -11.62 7.59 -11.37
C ALA A 89 -12.13 8.50 -12.50
N ILE A 90 -11.37 9.53 -12.92
CA ILE A 90 -11.82 10.55 -13.88
C ILE A 90 -11.34 10.26 -15.33
N THR A 91 -10.37 9.37 -15.56
CA THR A 91 -9.73 9.23 -16.89
C THR A 91 -10.15 8.00 -17.71
N ARG A 92 -11.31 7.39 -17.42
CA ARG A 92 -11.87 6.32 -18.27
C ARG A 92 -13.24 6.63 -18.87
N GLY A 93 -13.53 7.92 -19.02
CA GLY A 93 -14.61 8.44 -19.87
C GLY A 93 -14.04 9.04 -21.17
N LYS A 94 -13.71 8.19 -22.13
CA LYS A 94 -13.56 8.47 -23.56
C LYS A 94 -14.02 7.16 -24.22
N LEU A 95 -15.26 6.98 -24.71
CA LEU A 95 -15.90 7.65 -25.86
C LEU A 95 -14.83 7.80 -26.96
N GLU A 96 -14.79 7.02 -28.03
CA GLU A 96 -15.80 6.29 -28.82
C GLU A 96 -15.21 4.99 -29.41
#